data_AF-A0A950JIC7-F1
#
_entry.id   AF-A0A950JIC7-F1
#
_cell.length_a   1.000
_cell.length_b   1.000
_cell.length_c   1.000
_cell.angle_alpha   90.00
_cell.angle_beta   90.00
_cell.angle_gamma   90.00
#
_symmetry.space_group_name_H-M   'P 1'
#
loop_
_entity.id
_entity.type
_entity.pdbx_description
1 polymer ?
#
loop_
_entity_poly.entity_id
_entity_poly.type
_entity_poly.pdbx_seq_one_letter_code
_entity_poly.pdbx_strand_id
1 'polypeptide(L)'
;MRAKRKTDYHHGRLRQALIETAVKTIAQHGIDALSLRELAARAGVSPGAPYHHFANRSELLASIAEEGFTRLEAQMIAAREAAPDNSSARL
;
A
#
# COMPACT_ATOMS: atom_id res chain seq x y z
N MET A 1 -10.14 6.72 32.07
CA MET A 1 -9.21 6.87 30.93
C MET A 1 -8.91 5.47 30.37
N ARG A 2 -9.48 5.10 29.22
CA ARG A 2 -9.24 3.77 28.61
C ARG A 2 -7.99 3.84 27.73
N ALA A 3 -6.95 3.11 28.10
CA ALA A 3 -5.76 2.92 27.28
C ALA A 3 -6.16 2.35 25.92
N LYS A 4 -5.78 3.04 24.85
CA LYS A 4 -6.02 2.68 23.44
C LYS A 4 -5.36 1.33 23.19
N ARG A 5 -6.15 0.27 23.01
CA ARG A 5 -5.68 -1.09 22.69
C ARG A 5 -4.70 -0.99 21.51
N LYS A 6 -3.46 -1.47 21.70
CA LYS A 6 -2.49 -1.68 20.61
C LYS A 6 -3.14 -2.67 19.65
N THR A 7 -3.71 -2.15 18.57
CA THR A 7 -4.41 -2.89 17.54
C THR A 7 -3.46 -3.89 16.91
N ASP A 8 -3.91 -5.15 16.85
CA ASP A 8 -3.41 -6.26 16.04
C ASP A 8 -2.11 -5.99 15.29
N TYR A 9 -0.99 -6.40 15.88
CA TYR A 9 0.23 -6.54 15.11
C TYR A 9 -0.01 -7.62 14.05
N HIS A 10 -0.05 -7.19 12.79
CA HIS A 10 -0.29 -8.03 11.61
C HIS A 10 0.94 -8.91 11.35
N HIS A 11 1.21 -9.90 12.22
CA HIS A 11 2.39 -10.77 12.09
C HIS A 11 2.41 -11.59 10.79
N GLY A 12 1.27 -11.74 10.11
CA GLY A 12 1.20 -12.38 8.78
C GLY A 12 1.28 -11.45 7.57
N ARG A 13 1.29 -10.12 7.75
CA ARG A 13 1.18 -9.15 6.63
C ARG A 13 2.11 -7.96 6.78
N LEU A 14 3.30 -8.15 7.34
CA LEU A 14 4.28 -7.07 7.51
C LEU A 14 4.58 -6.33 6.19
N ARG A 15 4.76 -7.07 5.08
CA ARG A 15 4.96 -6.48 3.75
C ARG A 15 3.84 -5.49 3.40
N GLN A 16 2.59 -5.89 3.58
CA GLN A 16 1.43 -5.05 3.27
C GLN A 16 1.32 -3.85 4.23
N ALA A 17 1.56 -4.07 5.52
CA ALA A 17 1.56 -2.99 6.51
C ALA A 17 2.62 -1.92 6.21
N LEU A 18 3.80 -2.33 5.72
CA LEU A 18 4.86 -1.42 5.28
C LEU A 18 4.45 -0.64 4.03
N ILE A 19 3.82 -1.30 3.04
CA ILE A 19 3.30 -0.63 1.83
C ILE A 19 2.23 0.40 2.20
N GLU A 20 1.26 0.06 3.03
CA GLU A 20 0.21 1.00 3.46
C GLU A 20 0.78 2.19 4.22
N THR A 21 1.75 1.95 5.10
CA THR A 21 2.42 3.01 5.86
C THR A 21 3.26 3.91 4.95
N ALA A 22 3.90 3.32 3.94
CA ALA A 22 4.66 4.04 2.93
C ALA A 22 3.75 4.95 2.09
N VAL A 23 2.64 4.43 1.57
CA VAL A 23 1.66 5.22 0.81
C VAL A 23 1.15 6.40 1.63
N LYS A 24 0.80 6.19 2.91
CA LYS A 24 0.37 7.27 3.81
C LYS A 24 1.47 8.32 4.01
N THR A 25 2.72 7.88 4.18
CA THR A 25 3.87 8.76 4.38
C THR A 25 4.11 9.61 3.13
N ILE A 26 4.08 9.01 1.94
CA ILE A 26 4.25 9.72 0.66
C ILE A 26 3.12 10.76 0.47
N ALA A 27 1.88 10.38 0.75
CA ALA A 27 0.74 11.29 0.61
C ALA A 27 0.80 12.50 1.55
N GLN A 28 1.39 12.34 2.75
CA GLN A 28 1.45 13.40 3.77
C GLN A 28 2.70 14.26 3.70
N HIS A 29 3.84 13.67 3.33
CA HIS A 29 5.16 14.29 3.48
C HIS A 29 5.99 14.28 2.19
N GLY A 30 5.43 13.78 1.09
CA GLY A 30 6.15 13.61 -0.16
C GLY A 30 7.05 12.38 -0.17
N ILE A 31 7.57 12.06 -1.35
CA ILE A 31 8.37 10.84 -1.56
C ILE A 31 9.70 10.88 -0.81
N ASP A 32 10.32 12.06 -0.68
CA ASP A 32 11.65 12.22 -0.07
C ASP A 32 11.67 11.92 1.43
N ALA A 33 10.52 11.98 2.10
CA ALA A 33 10.35 11.57 3.49
C ALA A 33 10.31 10.04 3.69
N LEU A 34 10.45 9.24 2.63
CA LEU A 34 10.33 7.79 2.71
C LEU A 34 11.65 7.12 3.13
N SER A 35 11.63 6.47 4.30
CA SER A 35 12.75 5.68 4.83
C SER A 35 12.28 4.34 5.38
N LEU A 36 12.93 3.23 4.99
CA LEU A 36 12.61 1.88 5.50
C LEU A 36 12.70 1.81 7.03
N ARG A 37 13.68 2.51 7.62
CA ARG A 37 13.87 2.54 9.07
C ARG A 37 12.74 3.29 9.78
N GLU A 38 12.29 4.40 9.22
CA GLU A 38 11.16 5.16 9.77
C GLU A 38 9.85 4.40 9.62
N LEU A 39 9.67 3.69 8.51
CA LEU A 39 8.53 2.80 8.31
C LEU A 39 8.51 1.67 9.34
N ALA A 40 9.67 1.08 9.67
CA ALA A 40 9.77 0.09 10.75
C ALA A 40 9.26 0.66 12.08
N ALA A 41 9.72 1.86 12.44
CA ALA A 41 9.33 2.53 13.67
C ALA A 41 7.82 2.85 13.69
N ARG A 42 7.27 3.36 12.58
CA ARG A 42 5.83 3.65 12.43
C ARG A 42 4.97 2.38 12.46
N ALA A 43 5.45 1.29 11.87
CA ALA A 43 4.80 -0.03 11.92
C ALA A 43 5.05 -0.77 13.25
N GLY A 44 5.87 -0.20 14.14
CA GLY A 44 6.16 -0.73 15.47
C GLY A 44 6.95 -2.05 15.47
N VAL A 45 7.71 -2.32 14.40
CA VAL A 45 8.54 -3.53 14.25
C VAL A 45 10.03 -3.21 14.43
N SER A 46 10.87 -4.24 14.47
CA SER A 46 12.32 -4.04 14.57
C SER A 46 12.87 -3.33 13.32
N PRO A 47 13.94 -2.52 13.44
CA PRO A 47 14.52 -1.81 12.29
C PRO A 47 15.00 -2.71 11.15
N GLY A 48 15.37 -3.97 11.45
CA GLY A 48 15.78 -4.96 10.46
C GLY A 48 14.62 -5.64 9.74
N ALA A 49 13.41 -5.62 10.30
CA ALA A 49 12.27 -6.37 9.77
C ALA A 49 11.88 -6.00 8.32
N PRO A 50 11.89 -4.72 7.89
CA PRO A 50 11.57 -4.36 6.51
C PRO A 50 12.57 -4.92 5.49
N TYR A 51 13.83 -5.10 5.87
CA TYR A 51 14.88 -5.59 4.96
C TYR A 51 14.69 -7.05 4.56
N HIS A 52 13.86 -7.81 5.26
CA HIS A 52 13.44 -9.15 4.82
C HIS A 52 12.41 -9.13 3.68
N HIS A 53 11.81 -7.97 3.39
CA HIS A 53 10.80 -7.80 2.35
C HIS A 53 11.23 -6.85 1.24
N PHE A 54 12.09 -5.88 1.56
CA PHE A 54 12.58 -4.87 0.63
C PHE A 54 14.06 -4.64 0.89
N ALA A 55 14.91 -5.00 -0.06
CA ALA A 55 16.34 -4.75 -0.04
C ALA A 55 16.66 -3.25 0.02
N ASN A 56 15.83 -2.41 -0.60
CA ASN A 56 16.03 -0.96 -0.62
C ASN A 56 14.72 -0.17 -0.87
N ARG A 57 14.85 1.17 -0.82
CA ARG A 57 13.75 2.12 -1.06
C ARG A 57 13.12 1.94 -2.45
N SER A 58 13.92 1.65 -3.47
CA SER A 58 13.43 1.48 -4.85
C SER A 58 12.56 0.24 -4.99
N GLU A 59 12.91 -0.87 -4.35
CA GLU A 59 12.09 -2.09 -4.36
C GLU A 59 10.75 -1.89 -3.63
N LEU A 60 10.75 -1.15 -2.51
CA LEU A 60 9.52 -0.74 -1.85
C LEU A 60 8.63 0.10 -2.79
N LEU A 61 9.21 1.10 -3.48
CA LEU A 61 8.47 1.95 -4.42
C LEU A 61 7.92 1.14 -5.61
N ALA A 62 8.69 0.19 -6.15
CA ALA A 62 8.23 -0.71 -7.19
C ALA A 62 7.03 -1.56 -6.71
N SER A 63 7.10 -2.08 -5.49
CA SER A 63 6.00 -2.85 -4.88
C SER A 63 4.75 -1.99 -4.66
N ILE A 64 4.91 -0.72 -4.28
CA ILE A 64 3.80 0.24 -4.15
C ILE A 64 3.16 0.49 -5.52
N ALA A 65 3.98 0.68 -6.56
CA ALA A 65 3.50 0.90 -7.92
C ALA A 65 2.73 -0.32 -8.45
N GLU A 66 3.29 -1.53 -8.28
CA GLU A 66 2.65 -2.79 -8.62
C GLU A 66 1.26 -2.91 -7.97
N GLU A 67 1.17 -2.71 -6.65
CA GLU A 67 -0.11 -2.78 -5.94
C GLU A 67 -1.10 -1.71 -6.41
N GLY A 68 -0.61 -0.50 -6.72
CA GLY A 68 -1.41 0.58 -7.31
C GLY A 68 -2.00 0.19 -8.67
N PHE A 69 -1.19 -0.38 -9.56
CA PHE A 69 -1.64 -0.82 -10.88
C PHE A 69 -2.61 -1.99 -10.80
N THR A 70 -2.38 -2.98 -9.95
CA THR A 70 -3.32 -4.09 -9.72
C THR A 70 -4.69 -3.58 -9.26
N ARG A 71 -4.72 -2.59 -8.37
CA ARG A 71 -5.98 -1.97 -7.92
C ARG A 71 -6.66 -1.19 -9.04
N LEU A 72 -5.90 -0.48 -9.84
CA LEU A 72 -6.42 0.26 -11.00
C LEU A 72 -7.03 -0.69 -12.03
N GLU A 73 -6.34 -1.77 -12.38
CA GLU A 73 -6.82 -2.80 -13.30
C GLU A 73 -8.16 -3.37 -12.81
N ALA A 74 -8.25 -3.76 -11.54
CA ALA A 74 -9.50 -4.26 -10.95
C ALA A 74 -10.65 -3.24 -11.05
N GLN A 75 -10.37 -1.95 -10.82
CA GLN A 75 -11.36 -0.89 -10.96
C GLN A 75 -11.79 -0.69 -12.42
N MET A 76 -10.88 -0.78 -13.38
CA MET A 76 -11.18 -0.68 -14.80
C MET A 76 -12.07 -1.83 -15.29
N ILE A 77 -11.78 -3.06 -14.86
CA ILE A 77 -12.60 -4.24 -15.17
C ILE A 77 -14.01 -4.05 -14.60
N ALA A 78 -14.11 -3.72 -13.31
CA ALA A 78 -15.40 -3.49 -12.66
C ALA A 78 -16.21 -2.38 -13.33
N ALA A 79 -15.57 -1.28 -13.74
CA ALA A 79 -16.23 -0.18 -14.44
C ALA A 79 -16.76 -0.60 -15.82
N ARG A 80 -16.02 -1.45 -16.55
CA ARG A 80 -16.46 -1.99 -17.84
C ARG A 80 -17.65 -2.94 -17.68
N GLU A 81 -17.66 -3.78 -16.66
CA GLU A 81 -18.77 -4.71 -16.39
C GLU A 81 -20.03 -4.00 -15.89
N ALA A 82 -19.86 -2.91 -15.13
CA ALA A 82 -20.98 -2.09 -14.64
C ALA A 82 -21.58 -1.17 -15.72
N ALA A 83 -20.89 -0.98 -16.86
CA ALA A 83 -21.42 -0.20 -17.96
C ALA A 83 -22.57 -0.98 -18.63
N PRO A 84 -23.81 -0.46 -18.66
CA PRO A 84 -24.89 -1.10 -19.39
C PRO A 84 -24.51 -1.19 -20.87
N ASP A 85 -24.82 -2.32 -21.51
CA ASP A 85 -24.51 -2.58 -22.91
C ASP A 85 -25.29 -1.60 -23.81
N ASN A 86 -24.66 -0.47 -24.11
CA ASN A 86 -25.17 0.57 -25.00
C ASN A 86 -24.71 0.36 -26.46
N SER A 87 -24.33 -0.89 -26.79
CA SER A 87 -24.03 -1.33 -28.16
C SER A 87 -25.26 -1.36 -29.09
N SER A 88 -26.49 -1.21 -28.58
CA SER A 88 -27.71 -1.11 -29.40
C SER A 88 -28.08 0.29 -29.88
N ALA A 89 -27.30 1.33 -29.55
CA ALA A 89 -27.63 2.73 -29.89
C ALA A 89 -26.73 3.37 -30.97
N ARG A 90 -26.08 2.59 -31.84
CA ARG A 90 -25.31 3.13 -32.97
C ARG A 90 -25.73 2.50 -34.30
N LEU A 91 -26.61 3.25 -34.99
CA LEU A 91 -26.94 3.31 -36.43
C LEU A 91 -27.41 2.01 -37.11
#